data_AF-A0A1V3X1N4-F1
#
_entry.id   AF-A0A1V3X1N4-F1
#
_cell.length_a   1.000
_cell.length_b   1.000
_cell.length_c   1.000
_cell.angle_alpha   90.00
_cell.angle_beta   90.00
_cell.angle_gamma   90.00
#
_symmetry.space_group_name_H-M   'P 1'
#
loop_
_entity.id
_entity.type
_entity.pdbx_description
1 polymer ?
#
loop_
_entity_poly.entity_id
_entity_poly.type
_entity_poly.pdbx_seq_one_letter_code
_entity_poly.pdbx_strand_id
1 'polypeptide(L)'
;MKITVFGATGGVGKHLVTQALQRGHAVNAVVRDAARLPISSPGLSVSTVPGLEEPTLLRPALRGSDAVLSAVGPRGRKDTAVAATCTRSIVRAMQATGVERLVAVSAAPVGPVPPAKVCSRERWSCRS
;
A
#
# COMPACT_ATOMS: atom_id res chain seq x y z
N MET A 1 -3.04 -0.82 -19.05
CA MET A 1 -3.18 0.25 -18.03
C MET A 1 -1.82 0.49 -17.38
N LYS A 2 -1.55 1.74 -16.97
CA LYS A 2 -0.43 2.12 -16.11
C LYS A 2 -0.89 2.10 -14.64
N ILE A 3 -0.31 1.22 -13.84
CA ILE A 3 -0.69 0.98 -12.45
C ILE A 3 0.46 1.39 -11.54
N THR A 4 0.20 2.26 -10.57
CA THR A 4 1.19 2.59 -9.54
C THR A 4 0.95 1.75 -8.30
N VAL A 5 1.98 1.07 -7.79
CA VAL A 5 1.89 0.15 -6.66
C VAL A 5 2.72 0.67 -5.49
N PHE A 6 2.06 0.99 -4.38
CA PHE A 6 2.70 1.30 -3.11
C PHE A 6 2.84 0.04 -2.24
N GLY A 7 3.95 -0.08 -1.53
CA GLY A 7 4.24 -1.27 -0.74
C GLY A 7 4.71 -2.47 -1.58
N ALA A 8 5.23 -2.22 -2.78
CA ALA A 8 5.65 -3.24 -3.76
C ALA A 8 6.69 -4.25 -3.23
N THR A 9 7.47 -3.90 -2.21
CA THR A 9 8.47 -4.80 -1.60
C THR A 9 7.91 -5.71 -0.50
N GLY A 10 6.66 -5.50 -0.07
CA GLY A 10 5.97 -6.34 0.91
C GLY A 10 5.47 -7.66 0.31
N GLY A 11 5.03 -8.60 1.18
CA GLY A 11 4.53 -9.91 0.74
C GLY A 11 3.39 -9.80 -0.29
N VAL A 12 2.33 -9.06 0.05
CA VAL A 12 1.21 -8.80 -0.86
C VAL A 12 1.64 -7.96 -2.07
N GLY A 13 2.44 -6.92 -1.85
CA GLY A 13 2.89 -6.01 -2.90
C GLY A 13 3.64 -6.71 -4.04
N LYS A 14 4.51 -7.68 -3.72
CA LYS A 14 5.22 -8.47 -4.73
C LYS A 14 4.25 -9.25 -5.62
N HIS A 15 3.22 -9.88 -5.03
CA HIS A 15 2.20 -10.59 -5.79
C HIS A 15 1.37 -9.66 -6.68
N LEU A 16 1.02 -8.46 -6.18
CA LEU A 16 0.31 -7.46 -6.99
C LEU A 16 1.13 -7.04 -8.21
N VAL A 17 2.42 -6.74 -8.02
CA VAL A 17 3.33 -6.38 -9.12
C VAL A 17 3.43 -7.51 -10.13
N THR A 18 3.73 -8.74 -9.68
CA THR A 18 3.86 -9.90 -10.57
C THR A 18 2.58 -10.16 -11.37
N GLN A 19 1.42 -10.18 -10.73
CA GLN A 19 0.16 -10.43 -11.40
C GLN A 19 -0.23 -9.30 -12.38
N ALA A 20 0.04 -8.04 -12.03
CA ALA A 20 -0.23 -6.92 -12.92
C ALA A 20 0.64 -6.99 -14.18
N LEU A 21 1.92 -7.31 -14.04
CA LEU A 21 2.84 -7.52 -15.16
C LEU A 21 2.43 -8.70 -16.03
N GLN A 22 2.04 -9.84 -15.43
CA GLN A 22 1.54 -11.01 -16.16
C GLN A 22 0.28 -10.72 -16.98
N ARG A 23 -0.56 -9.79 -16.53
CA ARG A 23 -1.75 -9.31 -17.27
C ARG A 23 -1.42 -8.25 -18.33
N GLY A 24 -0.13 -7.97 -18.58
CA GLY A 24 0.31 -7.00 -19.59
C GLY A 24 0.10 -5.54 -19.18
N HIS A 25 -0.03 -5.24 -17.88
CA HIS A 25 -0.09 -3.86 -17.40
C HIS A 25 1.32 -3.27 -17.25
N ALA A 26 1.45 -1.97 -17.50
CA ALA A 26 2.65 -1.22 -17.14
C ALA A 26 2.59 -0.89 -15.65
N VAL A 27 3.60 -1.29 -14.88
CA VAL A 27 3.62 -1.15 -13.42
C VAL A 27 4.68 -0.15 -13.02
N ASN A 28 4.32 0.84 -12.21
CA ASN A 28 5.27 1.68 -11.49
C ASN A 28 5.30 1.26 -10.02
N ALA A 29 6.36 0.58 -9.59
CA ALA A 29 6.55 0.19 -8.21
C ALA A 29 7.18 1.33 -7.40
N VAL A 30 6.45 1.84 -6.42
CA VAL A 30 6.95 2.85 -5.49
C VAL A 30 7.58 2.17 -4.28
N VAL A 31 8.87 2.38 -4.09
CA VAL A 31 9.69 1.72 -3.08
C VAL A 31 10.53 2.74 -2.33
N ARG A 32 10.97 2.37 -1.11
CA ARG A 32 11.98 3.15 -0.37
C ARG A 32 13.41 2.77 -0.73
N ASP A 33 13.57 1.52 -1.17
CA ASP A 33 14.84 0.93 -1.54
C ASP A 33 14.59 -0.03 -2.70
N ALA A 34 15.19 0.27 -3.85
CA ALA A 34 15.03 -0.50 -5.08
C ALA A 34 15.69 -1.88 -5.00
N ALA A 35 16.77 -2.03 -4.20
CA ALA A 35 17.46 -3.32 -4.05
C ALA A 35 16.58 -4.40 -3.41
N ARG A 36 15.49 -3.99 -2.72
CA ARG A 36 14.55 -4.90 -2.04
C ARG A 36 13.44 -5.42 -2.94
N LEU A 37 13.40 -5.04 -4.22
CA LEU A 37 12.42 -5.52 -5.19
C LEU A 37 13.09 -6.53 -6.14
N PRO A 38 12.98 -7.85 -5.87
CA PRO A 38 13.60 -8.89 -6.69
C PRO A 38 12.73 -9.22 -7.91
N ILE A 39 12.23 -8.21 -8.62
CA ILE A 39 11.37 -8.37 -9.80
C ILE A 39 11.96 -7.51 -10.91
N SER A 40 12.15 -8.11 -12.08
CA SER A 40 12.57 -7.40 -13.29
C SER A 40 11.63 -7.78 -14.43
N SER A 41 11.14 -6.79 -15.16
CA SER A 41 10.26 -6.98 -16.31
C SER A 41 10.30 -5.73 -17.19
N PRO A 42 10.19 -5.85 -18.53
CA PRO A 42 10.08 -4.69 -19.42
C PRO A 42 8.91 -3.76 -19.09
N GLY A 43 7.83 -4.30 -18.49
CA GLY A 43 6.67 -3.52 -18.07
C GLY A 43 6.81 -2.86 -16.70
N LEU A 44 7.94 -3.03 -16.00
CA LEU A 44 8.16 -2.53 -14.65
C LEU A 44 9.06 -1.29 -14.65
N SER A 45 8.54 -0.20 -14.09
CA SER A 45 9.30 0.98 -13.68
C SER A 45 9.39 1.02 -12.16
N VAL A 46 10.49 1.56 -11.61
CA VAL A 46 10.70 1.69 -10.18
C VAL A 46 10.88 3.16 -9.83
N SER A 47 10.06 3.66 -8.90
CA SER A 47 10.15 5.01 -8.36
C SER A 47 10.60 4.94 -6.90
N THR A 48 11.76 5.50 -6.58
CA THR A 48 12.29 5.53 -5.21
C THR A 48 11.82 6.80 -4.51
N VAL A 49 11.17 6.65 -3.35
CA VAL A 49 10.75 7.77 -2.48
C VAL A 49 11.20 7.52 -1.04
N PRO A 50 11.61 8.56 -0.28
CA PRO A 50 12.11 8.37 1.08
C PRO A 50 11.00 7.89 2.05
N GLY A 51 9.75 8.27 1.77
CA GLY A 51 8.58 7.98 2.60
C GLY A 51 7.30 8.16 1.81
N LEU A 52 6.18 7.77 2.43
CA LEU A 52 4.83 7.90 1.87
C LEU A 52 3.96 8.91 2.62
N GLU A 53 4.53 9.55 3.64
CA GLU A 53 3.86 10.50 4.52
C GLU A 53 3.66 11.86 3.84
N GLU A 54 4.51 12.21 2.87
CA GLU A 54 4.52 13.51 2.20
C GLU A 54 3.88 13.42 0.79
N PRO A 55 2.68 14.00 0.55
CA PRO A 55 1.96 13.83 -0.71
C PRO A 55 2.69 14.37 -1.94
N THR A 56 3.47 15.44 -1.78
CA THR A 56 4.19 16.11 -2.89
C THR A 56 5.23 15.19 -3.51
N LEU A 57 5.89 14.35 -2.70
CA LEU A 57 6.88 13.37 -3.15
C LEU A 57 6.26 12.24 -3.97
N LEU A 58 4.96 11.99 -3.83
CA LEU A 58 4.26 10.90 -4.53
C LEU A 58 3.72 11.33 -5.89
N ARG A 59 3.53 12.63 -6.12
CA ARG A 59 2.95 13.16 -7.37
C ARG A 59 3.70 12.72 -8.62
N PRO A 60 5.05 12.77 -8.69
CA PRO A 60 5.76 12.35 -9.90
C PRO A 60 5.50 10.88 -10.25
N ALA A 61 5.43 10.01 -9.24
CA ALA A 61 5.17 8.58 -9.43
C ALA A 61 3.73 8.30 -9.91
N LEU A 62 2.78 9.15 -9.54
CA LEU A 62 1.37 8.99 -9.89
C LEU A 62 0.99 9.54 -11.27
N ARG A 63 1.77 10.47 -11.83
CA ARG A 63 1.45 11.10 -13.13
C ARG A 63 1.20 10.08 -14.25
N GLY A 64 0.04 10.21 -14.89
CA GLY A 64 -0.41 9.34 -15.99
C GLY A 64 -0.79 7.92 -15.57
N SER A 65 -0.92 7.63 -14.27
CA SER A 65 -1.42 6.34 -13.80
C SER A 65 -2.92 6.25 -13.98
N ASP A 66 -3.42 5.11 -14.45
CA ASP A 66 -4.85 4.81 -14.56
C ASP A 66 -5.45 4.36 -13.22
N ALA A 67 -4.61 3.75 -12.37
CA ALA A 67 -5.02 3.23 -11.07
C ALA A 67 -3.85 3.16 -10.08
N VAL A 68 -4.20 3.19 -8.79
CA VAL A 68 -3.28 3.02 -7.66
C VAL A 68 -3.64 1.76 -6.88
N LEU A 69 -2.65 0.92 -6.62
CA LEU A 69 -2.74 -0.20 -5.69
C LEU A 69 -1.93 0.13 -4.43
N SER A 70 -2.57 0.09 -3.26
CA SER A 70 -1.89 0.23 -1.98
C SER A 70 -1.87 -1.09 -1.23
N ALA A 71 -0.67 -1.66 -1.09
CA ALA A 71 -0.40 -2.77 -0.17
C ALA A 71 0.43 -2.29 1.03
N VAL A 72 0.29 -1.01 1.41
CA VAL A 72 0.98 -0.42 2.55
C VAL A 72 0.29 -0.90 3.83
N GLY A 73 1.01 -1.68 4.63
CA GLY A 73 0.53 -2.17 5.91
C GLY A 73 1.56 -1.99 7.01
N PRO A 74 1.14 -2.06 8.28
CA PRO A 74 2.04 -2.06 9.43
C PRO A 74 3.02 -3.25 9.35
N ARG A 75 4.27 -3.05 9.76
CA ARG A 75 5.25 -4.14 9.90
C ARG A 75 5.10 -4.91 11.22
N GLY A 76 4.32 -4.37 12.16
CA GLY A 76 4.01 -5.00 13.44
C GLY A 76 2.82 -4.33 14.12
N ARG A 77 2.32 -4.93 15.21
CA ARG A 77 1.09 -4.50 15.92
C ARG A 77 1.12 -3.05 16.46
N LYS A 78 2.29 -2.43 16.59
CA LYS A 78 2.45 -1.06 17.12
C LYS A 78 2.38 0.04 16.03
N ASP A 79 2.44 -0.31 14.75
CA ASP A 79 2.51 0.64 13.63
C ASP A 79 1.14 0.93 12.99
N THR A 80 0.06 0.90 13.77
CA THR A 80 -1.32 0.97 13.25
C THR A 80 -1.63 2.29 12.51
N ALA A 81 -0.97 3.39 12.87
CA ALA A 81 -1.18 4.70 12.26
C ALA A 81 -0.56 4.82 10.85
N VAL A 82 0.44 3.99 10.51
CA VAL A 82 1.19 4.10 9.26
C VAL A 82 0.27 3.91 8.05
N ALA A 83 -0.60 2.91 8.09
CA ALA A 83 -1.53 2.65 6.99
C ALA A 83 -2.48 3.85 6.74
N ALA A 84 -3.01 4.45 7.81
CA ALA A 84 -3.92 5.59 7.69
C ALA A 84 -3.22 6.86 7.19
N THR A 85 -2.03 7.17 7.71
CA THR A 85 -1.24 8.33 7.28
C THR A 85 -0.79 8.20 5.84
N CYS A 86 -0.20 7.05 5.45
CA CYS A 86 0.21 6.83 4.07
C CYS A 86 -0.97 6.86 3.10
N THR A 87 -2.10 6.24 3.47
CA THR A 87 -3.30 6.25 2.60
C THR A 87 -3.82 7.67 2.39
N ARG A 88 -3.88 8.51 3.42
CA ARG A 88 -4.26 9.93 3.28
C ARG A 88 -3.32 10.67 2.32
N SER A 89 -2.03 10.45 2.45
CA SER A 89 -1.04 11.13 1.60
C SER A 89 -1.10 10.66 0.14
N ILE A 90 -1.32 9.36 -0.08
CA ILE A 90 -1.58 8.79 -1.41
C ILE A 90 -2.82 9.42 -2.03
N VAL A 91 -3.95 9.46 -1.30
CA VAL A 91 -5.20 10.05 -1.80
C VAL A 91 -5.03 11.53 -2.15
N ARG A 92 -4.34 12.32 -1.31
CA ARG A 92 -4.03 13.72 -1.60
C ARG A 92 -3.18 13.88 -2.86
N ALA A 93 -2.21 12.98 -3.07
CA ALA A 93 -1.38 12.99 -4.26
C ALA A 93 -2.16 12.57 -5.51
N MET A 94 -3.08 11.61 -5.38
CA MET A 94 -4.02 11.19 -6.44
C MET A 94 -4.93 12.34 -6.87
N GLN A 95 -5.53 13.05 -5.92
CA GLN A 95 -6.35 14.24 -6.19
C GLN A 95 -5.55 15.31 -6.96
N ALA A 96 -4.30 15.56 -6.57
CA ALA A 96 -3.44 16.52 -7.25
C ALA A 96 -2.96 16.08 -8.65
N THR A 97 -3.11 14.81 -9.00
CA THR A 97 -2.65 14.23 -10.28
C THR A 97 -3.78 13.73 -11.17
N GLY A 98 -5.03 13.83 -10.71
CA GLY A 98 -6.23 13.41 -11.46
C GLY A 98 -6.42 11.89 -11.51
N VAL A 99 -5.79 11.11 -10.63
CA VAL A 99 -5.97 9.65 -10.60
C VAL A 99 -7.18 9.32 -9.73
N GLU A 100 -8.18 8.65 -10.29
CA GLU A 100 -9.47 8.45 -9.63
C GLU A 100 -9.67 7.05 -9.02
N ARG A 101 -8.84 6.08 -9.39
CA ARG A 101 -9.00 4.68 -8.97
C ARG A 101 -7.97 4.28 -7.91
N LEU A 102 -8.44 3.98 -6.70
CA LEU A 102 -7.65 3.41 -5.60
C LEU A 102 -8.18 2.02 -5.23
N VAL A 103 -7.28 1.03 -5.16
CA VAL A 103 -7.54 -0.25 -4.50
C VAL A 103 -6.56 -0.39 -3.34
N ALA A 104 -7.09 -0.47 -2.12
CA ALA A 104 -6.28 -0.61 -0.91
C ALA A 104 -6.50 -1.99 -0.28
N VAL A 105 -5.40 -2.70 0.00
CA VAL A 105 -5.43 -3.94 0.76
C VAL A 105 -5.33 -3.61 2.24
N SER A 106 -6.36 -4.01 3.00
CA SER A 106 -6.42 -3.87 4.46
C SER A 106 -6.56 -5.25 5.12
N ALA A 107 -6.55 -5.28 6.45
CA ALA A 107 -6.72 -6.49 7.24
C ALA A 107 -8.07 -6.48 7.99
N ALA A 108 -8.63 -7.67 8.20
CA ALA A 108 -9.76 -7.89 9.12
C ALA A 108 -9.22 -8.24 10.53
N PRO A 109 -9.90 -7.85 11.61
CA PRO A 109 -11.21 -7.18 11.66
C PRO A 109 -11.12 -5.66 11.46
N VAL A 110 -12.09 -5.11 10.72
CA VAL A 110 -12.33 -3.66 10.65
C VAL A 110 -13.33 -3.30 11.74
N GLY A 111 -12.95 -2.38 12.62
CA GLY A 111 -13.78 -1.96 13.74
C GLY A 111 -13.21 -0.70 14.39
N PRO A 112 -14.02 0.04 15.16
CA PRO A 112 -13.51 1.17 15.92
C PRO A 112 -12.39 0.71 16.85
N VAL A 113 -11.42 1.60 17.11
CA VAL A 113 -10.43 1.35 18.15
C VAL A 113 -11.20 1.14 19.45
N PRO A 114 -11.07 -0.02 20.12
CA PRO A 114 -11.77 -0.23 21.38
C PRO A 114 -11.30 0.84 22.37
N PRO A 115 -12.21 1.38 23.20
CA PRO A 115 -11.83 2.35 24.23
C PRO A 115 -10.68 1.78 25.07
N ALA A 116 -9.78 2.64 25.54
CA ALA A 116 -8.51 2.27 26.19
C ALA A 116 -8.64 1.44 27.49
N LYS A 117 -9.85 0.97 27.84
CA LYS A 117 -10.13 0.03 28.91
C LYS A 117 -11.23 -0.95 28.47
N VAL A 118 -10.82 -2.09 27.93
CA VAL A 118 -11.49 -3.36 28.27
C VAL A 118 -10.38 -4.35 28.60
N CYS A 119 -9.93 -4.29 29.86
CA CYS A 119 -9.33 -5.46 30.48
C CYS A 119 -10.47 -6.17 31.20
N SER A 120 -10.98 -7.26 30.64
CA SER A 120 -11.52 -8.34 31.45
C SER A 120 -10.98 -9.65 30.92
N ARG A 121 -10.09 -10.23 31.72
CA ARG A 121 -9.80 -11.67 31.71
C ARG A 121 -11.13 -12.38 31.94
N GLU A 122 -11.83 -12.79 30.89
CA GLU A 122 -12.84 -13.82 31.05
C GLU A 122 -13.15 -14.50 29.71
N ARG A 123 -12.88 -15.81 29.69
CA ARG A 123 -13.52 -16.82 28.86
C ARG A 123 -13.04 -16.96 27.42
N TRP A 124 -11.79 -17.42 27.27
CA TRP A 124 -11.46 -18.39 26.22
C TRP A 124 -12.22 -19.69 26.52
N SER A 125 -13.37 -19.88 25.86
CA SER A 125 -14.07 -21.17 25.76
C SER A 125 -14.72 -21.24 24.39
N CYS A 126 -13.91 -21.45 23.36
CA CYS A 126 -14.40 -22.10 22.15
C CYS A 126 -13.93 -23.56 22.24
N ARG A 127 -14.86 -24.47 22.54
CA ARG A 127 -14.65 -25.92 22.48
C ARG A 127 -14.45 -26.35 21.04
N SER A 128 -13.55 -27.30 20.84
CA SER A 128 -13.75 -28.48 19.99
C SER A 128 -13.22 -29.66 20.79
#